data_AF-A0A495UEH3-F1
#
_entry.id   AF-A0A495UEH3-F1
#
_cell.length_a   1.000
_cell.length_b   1.000
_cell.length_c   1.000
_cell.angle_alpha   90.00
_cell.angle_beta   90.00
_cell.angle_gamma   90.00
#
_symmetry.space_group_name_H-M   'P 1'
#
loop_
_entity.id
_entity.type
_entity.pdbx_description
1 polymer ?
#
loop_
_entity_poly.entity_id
_entity_poly.type
_entity_poly.pdbx_seq_one_letter_code
_entity_poly.pdbx_strand_id
1 'polypeptide(L)'
;MTRQEITPQTAPGSEGIRAFEPFTVHFLAPMTVRIADLNSHVFVRGDEFTITPLIWAFSEDRNGASWLDVLDEPALQLAQWGVVRFARGPWPNGKPKHLPGSPEADEKKAEDWAAVWDLPYGEVRNARRAELRAEYGTPPTAIMTLGFEPGGAPL
;
A
#
# COMPACT_ATOMS: atom_id res chain seq x y z
N MET A 1 -15.70 -26.52 -33.40
CA MET A 1 -15.57 -25.46 -32.37
C MET A 1 -14.43 -24.55 -32.80
N THR A 2 -14.76 -23.42 -33.40
CA THR A 2 -13.80 -22.51 -34.04
C THR A 2 -13.30 -21.50 -33.01
N ARG A 3 -11.99 -21.47 -32.76
CA ARG A 3 -11.33 -20.55 -31.83
C ARG A 3 -11.40 -19.15 -32.46
N GLN A 4 -12.16 -18.23 -31.88
CA GLN A 4 -12.12 -16.83 -32.30
C GLN A 4 -10.79 -16.23 -31.85
N GLU A 5 -9.98 -15.82 -32.82
CA GLU A 5 -8.79 -15.00 -32.58
C GLU A 5 -9.24 -13.60 -32.19
N ILE A 6 -9.03 -13.24 -30.92
CA ILE A 6 -9.26 -11.87 -30.45
C ILE A 6 -8.10 -11.03 -30.98
N THR A 7 -8.33 -10.30 -32.07
CA THR A 7 -7.36 -9.31 -32.55
C THR A 7 -7.31 -8.16 -31.55
N PRO A 8 -6.13 -7.76 -31.04
CA PRO A 8 -6.02 -6.62 -30.13
C PRO A 8 -6.47 -5.36 -30.87
N GLN A 9 -7.56 -4.77 -30.39
CA GLN A 9 -8.11 -3.54 -30.93
C GLN A 9 -7.13 -2.40 -30.64
N THR A 10 -6.46 -1.90 -31.67
CA THR A 10 -5.61 -0.71 -31.57
C THR A 10 -6.48 0.49 -31.20
N ALA A 11 -6.22 1.08 -30.03
CA ALA A 11 -6.99 2.22 -29.54
C ALA A 11 -6.82 3.44 -30.49
N PRO A 12 -7.90 4.11 -30.89
CA PRO A 12 -7.82 5.33 -31.70
C PRO A 12 -7.26 6.49 -30.87
N GLY A 13 -6.13 7.07 -31.31
CA GLY A 13 -5.51 8.25 -30.67
C GLY A 13 -3.98 8.27 -30.57
N SER A 14 -3.24 7.55 -31.43
CA SER A 14 -1.79 7.31 -31.30
C SER A 14 -0.87 8.41 -31.87
N GLU A 15 -1.39 9.49 -32.45
CA GLU A 15 -0.56 10.57 -33.02
C GLU A 15 -0.14 11.56 -31.92
N GLY A 16 0.94 11.24 -31.21
CA GLY A 16 1.57 12.15 -30.24
C GLY A 16 2.00 11.51 -28.93
N ILE A 17 1.84 10.19 -28.76
CA ILE A 17 2.36 9.47 -27.60
C ILE A 17 3.88 9.54 -27.69
N ARG A 18 4.51 10.47 -26.95
CA ARG A 18 5.95 10.42 -26.62
C ARG A 18 6.29 8.97 -26.33
N ALA A 19 7.38 8.45 -26.88
CA ALA A 19 7.80 7.06 -26.68
C ALA A 19 7.69 6.70 -25.19
N PHE A 20 6.59 6.04 -24.84
CA PHE A 20 6.29 5.70 -23.46
C PHE A 20 6.98 4.38 -23.21
N GLU A 21 8.09 4.43 -22.49
CA GLU A 21 8.76 3.22 -22.04
C GLU A 21 8.06 2.70 -20.78
N PRO A 22 7.56 1.45 -20.80
CA PRO A 22 6.99 0.85 -19.60
C PRO A 22 7.99 0.86 -18.45
N PHE A 23 7.52 1.17 -17.25
CA PHE A 23 8.35 1.18 -16.05
C PHE A 23 7.63 0.56 -14.87
N THR A 24 8.41 0.02 -13.92
CA THR A 24 7.87 -0.57 -12.70
C THR A 24 7.64 0.51 -11.64
N VAL A 25 6.54 0.37 -10.91
CA VAL A 25 6.24 1.09 -9.67
C VAL A 25 6.08 0.05 -8.58
N HIS A 26 6.56 0.35 -7.38
CA HIS A 26 6.30 -0.47 -6.21
C HIS A 26 5.46 0.31 -5.18
N PHE A 27 4.64 -0.42 -4.44
CA PHE A 27 3.69 0.15 -3.49
C PHE A 27 4.22 0.02 -2.06
N LEU A 28 4.24 1.14 -1.34
CA LEU A 28 4.70 1.28 0.04
C LEU A 28 3.54 1.28 1.05
N ALA A 29 2.32 1.55 0.58
CA ALA A 29 1.08 1.53 1.35
C ALA A 29 -0.09 1.08 0.44
N PRO A 30 -1.23 0.66 1.02
CA PRO A 30 -2.38 0.24 0.23
C PRO A 30 -2.89 1.33 -0.71
N MET A 31 -3.08 0.98 -1.98
CA MET A 31 -3.59 1.88 -3.00
C MET A 31 -4.49 1.14 -3.99
N THR A 32 -5.68 1.68 -4.24
CA THR A 32 -6.56 1.21 -5.29
C THR A 32 -6.17 1.87 -6.61
N VAL A 33 -5.76 1.08 -7.59
CA VAL A 33 -5.41 1.55 -8.93
C VAL A 33 -6.38 0.97 -9.94
N ARG A 34 -6.91 1.83 -10.80
CA ARG A 34 -7.72 1.41 -11.94
C ARG A 34 -6.82 0.84 -13.02
N ILE A 35 -7.02 -0.43 -13.36
CA ILE A 35 -6.20 -1.15 -14.35
C ILE A 35 -6.94 -1.36 -15.68
N ALA A 36 -8.28 -1.22 -15.67
CA ALA A 36 -9.13 -1.15 -16.86
C ALA A 36 -10.43 -0.41 -16.52
N ASP A 37 -11.29 -0.16 -17.52
CA ASP A 37 -12.49 0.67 -17.42
C ASP A 37 -13.37 0.35 -16.20
N LEU A 38 -13.62 -0.94 -15.92
CA LEU A 38 -14.42 -1.37 -14.77
C LEU A 38 -13.64 -2.26 -13.78
N ASN A 39 -12.31 -2.30 -13.89
CA ASN A 39 -11.47 -3.13 -13.03
C ASN A 39 -10.46 -2.28 -12.27
N SER A 40 -10.49 -2.42 -10.95
CA SER A 40 -9.49 -1.85 -10.05
C SER A 40 -8.81 -2.97 -9.28
N HIS A 41 -7.55 -2.77 -8.94
CA HIS A 41 -6.78 -3.65 -8.07
C HIS A 41 -6.33 -2.89 -6.84
N VAL A 42 -6.37 -3.54 -5.68
CA VAL A 42 -5.82 -2.99 -4.44
C VAL A 42 -4.40 -3.52 -4.31
N PHE A 43 -3.44 -2.67 -4.63
CA PHE A 43 -2.04 -2.96 -4.40
C PHE A 43 -1.69 -2.70 -2.94
N VAL A 44 -0.83 -3.54 -2.39
CA VAL A 44 -0.39 -3.48 -1.00
C VAL A 44 1.12 -3.38 -0.91
N ARG A 45 1.63 -3.21 0.30
CA ARG A 45 3.04 -2.93 0.53
C ARG A 45 3.93 -4.10 0.10
N GLY A 46 4.80 -3.85 -0.86
CA GLY A 46 5.67 -4.89 -1.44
C GLY A 46 5.25 -5.35 -2.83
N ASP A 47 4.06 -4.97 -3.28
CA ASP A 47 3.62 -5.22 -4.64
C ASP A 47 4.40 -4.36 -5.63
N GLU A 48 4.59 -4.92 -6.81
CA GLU A 48 5.21 -4.27 -7.96
C GLU A 48 4.23 -4.31 -9.12
N PHE A 49 4.23 -3.24 -9.91
CA PHE A 49 3.34 -3.11 -11.04
C PHE A 49 4.01 -2.39 -12.19
N THR A 50 3.92 -2.97 -13.38
CA THR A 50 4.45 -2.35 -14.60
C THR A 50 3.41 -1.41 -15.18
N ILE A 51 3.72 -0.12 -15.19
CA ILE A 51 2.92 0.90 -15.85
C ILE A 51 3.17 0.79 -17.35
N THR A 52 2.11 0.47 -18.09
CA THR A 52 2.09 0.45 -19.56
C THR A 52 1.44 1.73 -20.08
N PRO A 53 1.57 2.07 -21.38
CA PRO A 53 0.89 3.25 -21.94
C PRO A 53 -0.63 3.24 -21.71
N LEU A 54 -1.24 2.04 -21.77
CA LEU A 54 -2.67 1.86 -21.54
C LEU A 54 -3.06 2.19 -20.09
N ILE A 55 -2.25 1.76 -19.13
CA ILE A 55 -2.47 2.03 -17.71
C ILE A 55 -2.24 3.50 -17.38
N TRP A 56 -1.23 4.12 -18.00
CA TRP A 56 -1.02 5.56 -17.91
C TRP A 56 -2.26 6.32 -18.36
N ALA A 57 -2.83 5.97 -19.51
CA ALA A 57 -4.05 6.58 -20.02
C ALA A 57 -5.27 6.36 -19.09
N PHE A 58 -5.40 5.18 -18.47
CA PHE A 58 -6.47 4.92 -17.50
C PHE A 58 -6.29 5.60 -16.13
N SER A 59 -5.08 6.07 -15.85
CA SER A 59 -4.74 6.72 -14.57
C SER A 59 -5.12 8.20 -14.54
N GLU A 60 -5.43 8.79 -15.69
CA GLU A 60 -5.89 10.16 -15.82
C GLU A 60 -7.36 10.29 -15.39
N ASP A 61 -7.64 11.26 -14.53
CA ASP A 61 -8.99 11.57 -14.07
C ASP A 61 -9.74 12.48 -15.08
N ARG A 62 -11.00 12.79 -14.77
CA ARG A 62 -11.83 13.67 -15.62
C ARG A 62 -11.30 15.11 -15.75
N ASN A 63 -10.34 15.50 -14.91
CA ASN A 63 -9.73 16.83 -14.90
C ASN A 63 -8.36 16.83 -15.60
N GLY A 64 -7.92 15.68 -16.14
CA GLY A 64 -6.60 15.54 -16.74
C GLY A 64 -5.47 15.30 -15.73
N ALA A 65 -5.79 15.05 -14.45
CA ALA A 65 -4.79 14.79 -13.42
C ALA A 65 -4.59 13.28 -13.22
N SER A 66 -3.35 12.84 -13.06
CA SER A 66 -2.99 11.45 -12.82
C SER A 66 -2.37 11.27 -11.44
N TRP A 67 -2.68 10.15 -10.78
CA TRP A 67 -1.95 9.78 -9.57
C TRP A 67 -0.45 9.54 -9.84
N LEU A 68 -0.07 9.30 -11.10
CA LEU A 68 1.32 9.15 -11.52
C LEU A 68 2.07 10.49 -11.61
N ASP A 69 1.37 11.62 -11.58
CA ASP A 69 2.00 12.96 -11.62
C ASP A 69 2.83 13.25 -10.36
N VAL A 70 2.54 12.56 -9.25
CA VAL A 70 3.25 12.68 -7.98
C VAL A 70 4.22 11.52 -7.71
N LEU A 71 4.47 10.66 -8.71
CA LEU A 71 5.29 9.45 -8.58
C LEU A 71 6.70 9.73 -8.08
N ASP A 72 7.32 10.77 -8.62
CA ASP A 72 8.71 11.13 -8.30
C ASP A 72 8.75 12.31 -7.28
N GLU A 73 7.60 12.66 -6.68
CA GLU A 73 7.40 13.82 -5.80
C GLU A 73 6.90 13.41 -4.40
N PRO A 74 7.76 12.83 -3.53
CA PRO A 74 7.35 12.32 -2.23
C PRO A 74 6.73 13.40 -1.32
N ALA A 75 7.15 14.66 -1.45
CA ALA A 75 6.58 15.79 -0.72
C ALA A 75 5.10 16.02 -1.07
N LEU A 76 4.72 15.87 -2.34
CA LEU A 76 3.33 15.98 -2.78
C LEU A 76 2.48 14.82 -2.27
N GLN A 77 3.02 13.60 -2.28
CA GLN A 77 2.33 12.43 -1.70
C GLN A 77 2.08 12.62 -0.20
N LEU A 78 3.07 13.14 0.54
CA LEU A 78 2.93 13.46 1.96
C LEU A 78 1.88 14.54 2.19
N ALA A 79 1.86 15.60 1.39
CA ALA A 79 0.84 16.64 1.50
C ALA A 79 -0.57 16.13 1.20
N GLN A 80 -0.72 15.23 0.22
CA GLN A 80 -2.01 14.73 -0.25
C GLN A 80 -2.58 13.60 0.63
N TRP A 81 -1.73 12.67 1.09
CA TRP A 81 -2.16 11.45 1.79
C TRP A 81 -1.58 11.30 3.20
N GLY A 82 -0.66 12.16 3.63
CA GLY A 82 0.07 12.02 4.89
C GLY A 82 1.13 10.91 4.88
N VAL A 83 1.30 10.20 3.76
CA VAL A 83 2.24 9.08 3.61
C VAL A 83 2.66 8.92 2.15
N VAL A 84 3.89 8.48 1.91
CA VAL A 84 4.36 8.07 0.57
C VAL A 84 3.77 6.69 0.26
N ARG A 85 2.94 6.60 -0.78
CA ARG A 85 2.19 5.37 -1.10
C ARG A 85 2.89 4.49 -2.11
N PHE A 86 3.71 5.05 -2.99
CA PHE A 86 4.35 4.33 -4.08
C PHE A 86 5.59 5.08 -4.58
N ALA A 87 6.49 4.37 -5.26
CA ALA A 87 7.67 4.95 -5.87
C ALA A 87 8.09 4.17 -7.13
N ARG A 88 8.83 4.84 -8.02
CA ARG A 88 9.35 4.24 -9.24
C ARG A 88 10.43 3.18 -8.93
N GLY A 89 10.48 2.15 -9.76
CA GLY A 89 11.44 1.05 -9.70
C GLY A 89 10.91 -0.20 -9.00
N PRO A 90 11.71 -1.28 -8.98
CA PRO A 90 11.37 -2.51 -8.27
C PRO A 90 11.34 -2.28 -6.76
N TRP A 91 10.72 -3.20 -6.04
CA TRP A 91 10.74 -3.21 -4.58
C TRP A 91 12.20 -3.32 -4.09
N PRO A 92 12.63 -2.46 -3.16
CA PRO A 92 14.02 -2.48 -2.69
C PRO A 92 14.36 -3.80 -1.98
N ASN A 93 15.52 -4.35 -2.33
CA ASN A 93 16.05 -5.58 -1.72
C ASN A 93 16.15 -5.45 -0.20
N GLY A 94 15.72 -6.50 0.52
CA GLY A 94 15.81 -6.57 1.98
C GLY A 94 14.74 -5.79 2.74
N LYS A 95 13.82 -5.08 2.05
CA LYS A 95 12.64 -4.51 2.74
C LYS A 95 11.55 -5.58 2.88
N PRO A 96 10.89 -5.66 4.05
CA PRO A 96 9.81 -6.62 4.26
C PRO A 96 8.62 -6.29 3.36
N LYS A 97 8.14 -7.28 2.60
CA LYS A 97 6.86 -7.22 1.91
C LYS A 97 5.78 -7.61 2.93
N HIS A 98 4.74 -6.80 3.07
CA HIS A 98 3.63 -7.17 3.93
C HIS A 98 2.58 -7.86 3.06
N LEU A 99 2.50 -9.18 3.17
CA LEU A 99 1.38 -9.92 2.61
C LEU A 99 0.17 -9.65 3.54
N PRO A 100 -0.88 -8.97 3.07
CA PRO A 100 -2.03 -8.66 3.90
C PRO A 100 -2.69 -9.95 4.37
N GLY A 101 -2.87 -10.08 5.69
CA GLY A 101 -3.45 -11.28 6.30
C GLY A 101 -2.52 -12.49 6.35
N SER A 102 -1.22 -12.33 6.05
CA SER A 102 -0.26 -13.36 6.36
C SER A 102 0.06 -13.32 7.86
N PRO A 103 0.09 -14.48 8.55
CA PRO A 103 0.44 -14.55 9.96
C PRO A 103 1.75 -13.84 10.28
N GLU A 104 2.72 -13.88 9.37
CA GLU A 104 4.05 -13.30 9.55
C GLU A 104 4.01 -11.76 9.61
N ALA A 105 3.11 -11.12 8.86
CA ALA A 105 2.95 -9.67 8.89
C ALA A 105 2.32 -9.19 10.21
N ASP A 106 1.34 -9.95 10.71
CA ASP A 106 0.68 -9.67 11.98
C ASP A 106 1.60 -9.99 13.17
N GLU A 107 2.36 -11.08 13.10
CA GLU A 107 3.39 -11.46 14.07
C GLU A 107 4.48 -10.41 14.16
N LYS A 108 5.06 -9.98 13.02
CA LYS A 108 6.08 -8.93 13.04
C LYS A 108 5.54 -7.62 13.63
N LYS A 109 4.31 -7.24 13.27
CA LYS A 109 3.67 -6.05 13.85
C LYS A 109 3.51 -6.21 15.37
N ALA A 110 3.06 -7.38 15.83
CA ALA A 110 2.91 -7.67 17.25
C ALA A 110 4.27 -7.66 17.99
N GLU A 111 5.31 -8.27 17.42
CA GLU A 111 6.68 -8.28 17.95
C GLU A 111 7.26 -6.87 18.06
N ASP A 112 7.14 -6.07 17.00
CA ASP A 112 7.62 -4.68 17.01
C ASP A 112 6.90 -3.86 18.08
N TRP A 113 5.57 -4.01 18.21
CA TRP A 113 4.81 -3.36 19.27
C TRP A 113 5.16 -3.88 20.68
N ALA A 114 5.45 -5.17 20.83
CA ALA A 114 5.89 -5.77 22.10
C ALA A 114 7.26 -5.23 22.53
N ALA A 115 8.23 -5.18 21.61
CA ALA A 115 9.56 -4.65 21.86
C ALA A 115 9.53 -3.19 22.36
N VAL A 116 8.55 -2.40 21.92
CA VAL A 116 8.35 -1.03 22.42
C VAL A 116 7.89 -1.00 23.87
N TRP A 117 7.10 -1.99 24.31
CA TRP A 117 6.68 -2.09 25.71
C TRP A 117 7.80 -2.53 26.65
N ASP A 118 8.88 -3.11 26.12
CA ASP A 118 10.08 -3.46 26.89
C ASP A 118 11.02 -2.26 27.11
N LEU A 119 11.00 -1.24 26.25
CA LEU A 119 11.81 -0.03 26.39
C LEU A 119 11.44 0.74 27.67
N PRO A 120 12.36 1.35 28.44
CA PRO A 120 12.00 2.17 29.59
C PRO A 120 10.96 3.26 29.25
N TYR A 121 10.01 3.49 30.15
CA TYR A 121 9.00 4.53 29.95
C TYR A 121 9.66 5.91 29.85
N GLY A 122 9.27 6.72 28.86
CA GLY A 122 9.83 8.06 28.63
C GLY A 122 9.90 8.45 27.16
N GLU A 123 10.78 9.40 26.85
CA GLU A 123 10.97 9.94 25.50
C GLU A 123 11.30 8.87 24.46
N VAL A 124 12.20 7.94 24.77
CA VAL A 124 12.64 6.90 23.84
C VAL A 124 11.49 5.97 23.44
N ARG A 125 10.69 5.51 24.43
CA ARG A 125 9.50 4.70 24.16
C ARG A 125 8.48 5.50 23.34
N ASN A 126 8.26 6.78 23.66
CA ASN A 126 7.30 7.61 22.94
C ASN A 126 7.72 7.87 21.48
N ALA A 127 9.00 8.13 21.23
CA ALA A 127 9.56 8.29 19.89
C ALA A 127 9.37 7.01 19.07
N ARG A 128 9.72 5.85 19.64
CA ARG A 128 9.54 4.57 18.94
C ARG A 128 8.08 4.24 18.67
N ARG A 129 7.15 4.59 19.57
CA ARG A 129 5.70 4.48 19.31
C ARG A 129 5.25 5.40 18.17
N ALA A 130 5.84 6.58 18.03
CA ALA A 130 5.52 7.49 16.94
C ALA A 130 5.99 6.90 15.59
N GLU A 131 7.19 6.31 15.55
CA GLU A 131 7.71 5.60 14.38
C GLU A 131 6.80 4.43 13.99
N LEU A 132 6.45 3.55 14.94
CA LEU A 132 5.56 2.41 14.66
C LEU A 132 4.15 2.85 14.27
N ARG A 133 3.65 3.99 14.77
CA ARG A 133 2.37 4.54 14.30
C ARG A 133 2.45 5.05 12.87
N ALA A 134 3.57 5.67 12.51
CA ALA A 134 3.80 6.09 11.12
C ALA A 134 3.93 4.88 10.19
N GLU A 135 4.52 3.78 10.66
CA GLU A 135 4.73 2.57 9.86
C GLU A 135 3.48 1.66 9.79
N TYR A 136 2.83 1.38 10.92
CA TYR A 136 1.78 0.37 11.05
C TYR A 136 0.38 0.90 11.39
N GLY A 137 0.26 2.21 11.67
CA GLY A 137 -0.98 2.83 12.14
C GLY A 137 -1.24 2.62 13.63
N THR A 138 -2.52 2.67 14.03
CA THR A 138 -2.93 2.47 15.42
C THR A 138 -2.48 1.09 15.91
N PRO A 139 -1.92 0.99 17.14
CA PRO A 139 -1.62 -0.32 17.72
C PRO A 139 -2.86 -1.19 17.68
N PRO A 140 -2.73 -2.51 17.45
CA PRO A 140 -3.85 -3.41 17.61
C PRO A 140 -4.39 -3.21 19.04
N THR A 141 -5.69 -2.97 19.17
CA THR A 141 -6.33 -3.03 20.48
C THR A 141 -6.08 -4.44 20.98
N ALA A 142 -5.21 -4.58 21.97
CA ALA A 142 -5.21 -5.77 22.79
C ALA A 142 -6.62 -5.77 23.40
N ILE A 143 -7.52 -6.59 22.84
CA ILE A 143 -8.73 -6.97 23.53
C ILE A 143 -8.20 -7.74 24.73
N MET A 144 -7.92 -7.01 25.81
CA MET A 144 -7.96 -7.61 27.12
C MET A 144 -9.42 -8.01 27.27
N THR A 145 -9.72 -9.25 26.89
CA THR A 145 -10.88 -9.93 27.43
C THR A 145 -10.62 -9.92 28.93
N LEU A 146 -11.14 -8.89 29.61
CA LEU A 146 -11.31 -8.90 31.05
C LEU A 146 -12.01 -10.22 31.32
N GLY A 147 -11.30 -11.17 31.91
CA GLY A 147 -11.86 -12.44 32.31
C GLY A 147 -13.03 -12.14 33.22
N PHE A 148 -14.23 -12.12 32.65
CA PHE A 148 -15.44 -12.19 33.42
C PHE A 148 -15.51 -13.63 33.89
N GLU A 149 -15.03 -13.90 35.11
CA GLU A 149 -15.36 -15.17 35.77
C GLU A 149 -16.86 -15.13 36.09
N PRO A 150 -17.71 -15.89 35.37
CA PRO A 150 -19.11 -15.98 35.73
C PRO A 150 -19.21 -16.86 36.97
N GLY A 151 -19.34 -16.26 38.15
CA GLY A 151 -19.72 -17.01 39.36
C GLY A 151 -18.96 -16.75 40.65
N GLY A 152 -18.21 -15.65 40.77
CA GLY A 152 -17.68 -15.23 42.09
C GLY A 152 -18.82 -14.92 43.06
N ALA A 153 -19.15 -15.88 43.94
CA ALA A 153 -20.20 -15.72 44.94
C ALA A 153 -19.86 -14.59 45.93
N PRO A 154 -20.81 -13.72 46.29
CA PRO A 154 -20.59 -12.75 47.36
C PRO A 154 -20.44 -13.49 48.70
N LEU A 155 -19.46 -13.04 49.49
CA LEU A 155 -19.22 -13.44 50.89
C LEU A 155 -20.44 -13.19 51.78
#